data_AF-A0A5S9MI53-F1
#
_entry.id   AF-A0A5S9MI53-F1
#
_cell.length_a   1.000
_cell.length_b   1.000
_cell.length_c   1.000
_cell.angle_alpha   90.00
_cell.angle_beta   90.00
_cell.angle_gamma   90.00
#
_symmetry.space_group_name_H-M   'P 1'
#
loop_
_entity.id
_entity.type
_entity.pdbx_description
1 polymer ?
#
loop_
_entity_poly.entity_id
_entity_poly.type
_entity_poly.pdbx_seq_one_letter_code
_entity_poly.pdbx_strand_id
1 'polypeptide(L)'
;MFEGIRVYNGNIFRMKEHLDRLYDSARSIMLNIPYSLEELTEKMIHTVERNGLKDAYIRLVVSRGAGDLGLDPNNCGRANTVIIVEPLAIFPKHLYETGIDIVTVPTRRNRPDVLSPKVKSLNYLNNILVRIEAHMAGVSEALMLNDQGYVAEVLLTTCLFIKRQALYTARLYRRT
;
A
#
# COMPACT_ATOMS: atom_id res chain seq x y z
N MET A 1 7.65 -5.56 -3.48
CA MET A 1 6.68 -4.48 -3.76
C MET A 1 5.30 -5.06 -3.80
N PHE A 2 4.27 -4.26 -3.56
CA PHE A 2 2.91 -4.72 -3.79
C PHE A 2 1.94 -3.57 -4.09
N GLU A 3 0.81 -3.93 -4.67
CA GLU A 3 -0.35 -3.08 -4.85
C GLU A 3 -1.60 -3.69 -4.22
N GLY A 4 -2.50 -2.82 -3.78
CA GLY A 4 -3.82 -3.17 -3.27
C GLY A 4 -4.85 -2.46 -4.12
N ILE A 5 -5.56 -3.20 -4.96
CA ILE A 5 -6.42 -2.65 -6.02
C ILE A 5 -7.83 -3.18 -5.80
N ARG A 6 -8.85 -2.34 -6.02
CA ARG A 6 -10.24 -2.75 -5.88
C ARG A 6 -10.87 -3.00 -7.24
N VAL A 7 -11.73 -4.01 -7.30
CA VAL A 7 -12.61 -4.29 -8.42
C VAL A 7 -14.02 -3.95 -7.98
N TYR A 8 -14.73 -3.19 -8.82
CA TYR A 8 -16.12 -2.82 -8.59
C TYR A 8 -16.95 -3.19 -9.81
N ASN A 9 -17.98 -4.03 -9.62
CA ASN A 9 -18.83 -4.51 -10.71
C ASN A 9 -18.01 -4.99 -11.94
N GLY A 10 -16.94 -5.76 -11.70
CA GLY A 10 -16.03 -6.28 -12.73
C GLY A 10 -14.96 -5.32 -13.25
N ASN A 11 -14.95 -4.06 -12.81
CA ASN A 11 -13.99 -3.05 -13.29
C ASN A 11 -12.86 -2.84 -12.29
N ILE A 12 -11.61 -2.99 -12.73
CA ILE A 12 -10.41 -2.71 -11.92
C ILE A 12 -10.25 -1.18 -11.78
N PHE A 13 -10.49 -0.66 -10.58
CA PHE A 13 -10.48 0.79 -10.33
C PHE A 13 -9.06 1.36 -10.39
N ARG A 14 -8.87 2.42 -11.19
CA ARG A 14 -7.60 3.15 -11.34
C ARG A 14 -6.40 2.24 -11.64
N MET A 15 -6.64 1.22 -12.46
CA MET A 15 -5.66 0.18 -12.79
C MET A 15 -4.33 0.77 -13.28
N LYS A 16 -4.39 1.73 -14.20
CA LYS A 16 -3.20 2.38 -14.76
C LYS A 16 -2.37 3.04 -13.66
N GLU A 17 -2.98 3.79 -12.77
CA GLU A 17 -2.24 4.50 -11.72
C GLU A 17 -1.66 3.56 -10.66
N HIS A 18 -2.33 2.44 -10.38
CA HIS A 18 -1.76 1.40 -9.54
C HIS A 18 -0.52 0.76 -10.18
N LEU A 19 -0.57 0.45 -11.48
CA LEU A 19 0.58 -0.10 -12.20
C LEU A 19 1.71 0.93 -12.33
N ASP A 20 1.41 2.17 -12.73
CA ASP A 20 2.40 3.25 -12.80
C ASP A 20 3.14 3.39 -11.45
N ARG A 21 2.40 3.39 -10.34
CA ARG A 21 3.00 3.42 -9.00
C ARG A 21 3.84 2.20 -8.69
N LEU A 22 3.42 1.00 -9.08
CA LEU A 22 4.18 -0.24 -8.91
C LEU A 22 5.51 -0.20 -9.66
N TYR A 23 5.52 0.27 -10.92
CA TYR A 23 6.73 0.39 -11.73
C TYR A 23 7.63 1.51 -11.22
N ASP A 24 7.10 2.67 -10.83
CA ASP A 24 7.84 3.74 -10.14
C ASP A 24 8.55 3.21 -8.88
N SER A 25 7.80 2.46 -8.07
CA SER A 25 8.26 1.77 -6.87
C SER A 25 9.37 0.77 -7.16
N ALA A 26 9.21 -0.08 -8.18
CA ALA A 26 10.20 -1.07 -8.57
C ALA A 26 11.49 -0.41 -9.06
N ARG A 27 11.39 0.63 -9.90
CA ARG A 27 12.55 1.40 -10.37
C ARG A 27 13.34 2.02 -9.23
N SER A 28 12.67 2.55 -8.21
CA SER A 28 13.34 3.19 -7.06
C SER A 28 14.24 2.25 -6.24
N ILE A 29 14.04 0.94 -6.36
CA ILE A 29 14.83 -0.09 -5.69
C ILE A 29 15.58 -0.98 -6.70
N MET A 30 15.76 -0.51 -7.94
CA MET A 30 16.43 -1.26 -9.02
C MET A 30 15.83 -2.66 -9.24
N LEU A 31 14.51 -2.81 -9.13
CA LEU A 31 13.80 -4.06 -9.40
C LEU A 31 13.21 -4.05 -10.81
N ASN A 32 13.63 -5.02 -11.63
CA ASN A 32 13.05 -5.24 -12.95
C ASN A 32 11.83 -6.15 -12.84
N ILE A 33 10.65 -5.63 -13.21
CA ILE A 33 9.43 -6.43 -13.32
C ILE A 33 9.51 -7.17 -14.67
N PRO A 34 9.34 -8.49 -14.73
CA PRO A 34 9.63 -9.26 -15.94
C PRO A 34 8.42 -9.32 -16.88
N TYR A 35 7.62 -8.25 -16.89
CA TYR A 35 6.41 -8.08 -17.69
C TYR A 35 6.32 -6.62 -18.13
N SER A 36 5.81 -6.37 -19.33
CA SER A 36 5.36 -5.05 -19.73
C SER A 36 4.12 -4.63 -18.93
N LEU A 37 3.78 -3.34 -18.99
CA LEU A 37 2.58 -2.82 -18.34
C LEU A 37 1.32 -3.48 -18.91
N GLU A 38 1.31 -3.72 -20.23
CA GLU A 38 0.23 -4.39 -20.97
C GLU A 38 0.12 -5.86 -20.55
N GLU A 39 1.24 -6.59 -20.52
CA GLU A 39 1.24 -8.00 -20.11
C GLU A 39 0.75 -8.18 -18.67
N LEU A 40 1.16 -7.29 -17.76
CA LEU A 40 0.74 -7.35 -16.36
C LEU A 40 -0.73 -6.96 -16.20
N THR A 41 -1.22 -6.02 -17.03
CA THR A 41 -2.63 -5.65 -17.13
C THR A 41 -3.49 -6.84 -17.52
N GLU A 42 -3.15 -7.53 -18.62
CA GLU A 42 -3.88 -8.71 -19.09
C GLU A 42 -3.89 -9.82 -18.04
N LYS A 43 -2.76 -10.06 -17.35
CA LYS A 43 -2.69 -11.05 -16.28
C LYS A 43 -3.61 -10.72 -15.11
N MET A 44 -3.73 -9.45 -14.71
CA MET A 44 -4.66 -9.05 -13.65
C MET A 44 -6.12 -9.25 -14.08
N ILE A 45 -6.48 -8.82 -15.29
CA ILE A 45 -7.83 -8.99 -15.84
C ILE A 45 -8.20 -10.48 -15.86
N HIS A 46 -7.35 -11.31 -16.47
CA HIS A 46 -7.57 -12.75 -16.54
C HIS A 46 -7.69 -13.40 -15.17
N THR A 47 -6.90 -12.96 -14.17
CA THR A 47 -7.00 -13.49 -12.81
C THR A 47 -8.35 -13.14 -12.17
N VAL A 48 -8.86 -11.92 -12.35
CA VAL A 48 -10.18 -11.51 -11.85
C VAL A 48 -11.29 -12.32 -12.52
N GLU A 49 -11.25 -12.44 -13.85
CA GLU A 49 -12.24 -13.19 -14.63
C GLU A 49 -12.31 -14.67 -14.22
N ARG A 50 -11.16 -15.32 -14.01
CA ARG A 50 -11.09 -16.72 -13.61
C ARG A 50 -11.64 -16.99 -12.21
N ASN A 51 -11.70 -15.96 -11.36
CA ASN A 51 -12.34 -16.05 -10.04
C ASN A 51 -13.85 -15.75 -10.07
N GLY A 52 -14.38 -15.17 -11.17
CA GLY A 52 -15.80 -14.85 -11.31
C GLY A 52 -16.33 -13.80 -10.32
N LEU A 53 -15.45 -13.05 -9.65
CA LEU A 53 -15.81 -12.04 -8.65
C LEU A 53 -16.09 -10.69 -9.32
N LYS A 54 -17.25 -10.10 -9.03
CA LYS A 54 -17.61 -8.74 -9.49
C LYS A 54 -17.04 -7.67 -8.57
N ASP A 55 -17.06 -7.89 -7.27
CA ASP A 55 -16.50 -6.99 -6.27
C ASP A 55 -15.38 -7.73 -5.54
N ALA A 56 -14.14 -7.29 -5.78
CA ALA A 56 -12.95 -7.99 -5.33
C ALA A 56 -11.85 -7.03 -4.86
N TYR A 57 -10.91 -7.59 -4.11
CA TYR A 57 -9.64 -6.97 -3.80
C TYR A 57 -8.51 -7.77 -4.45
N ILE A 58 -7.68 -7.07 -5.23
CA ILE A 58 -6.47 -7.62 -5.84
C ILE A 58 -5.28 -7.25 -4.96
N ARG A 59 -4.53 -8.26 -4.52
CA ARG A 59 -3.18 -8.10 -3.96
C ARG A 59 -2.18 -8.55 -5.01
N LEU A 60 -1.58 -7.56 -5.68
CA LEU A 60 -0.49 -7.78 -6.63
C LEU A 60 0.84 -7.66 -5.89
N VAL A 61 1.65 -8.70 -5.89
CA VAL A 61 2.96 -8.74 -5.19
C VAL A 61 4.05 -9.00 -6.21
N VAL A 62 5.15 -8.26 -6.11
CA VAL A 62 6.39 -8.53 -6.84
C VAL A 62 7.54 -8.68 -5.85
N SER A 63 8.19 -9.84 -5.82
CA SER A 63 9.40 -10.08 -5.03
C SER A 63 10.65 -10.04 -5.92
N ARG A 64 11.83 -9.92 -5.30
CA ARG A 64 13.11 -9.90 -6.02
C ARG A 64 13.40 -11.21 -6.76
N GLY A 65 12.80 -12.31 -6.33
CA GLY A 65 13.09 -13.66 -6.81
C GLY A 65 13.95 -14.44 -5.82
N ALA A 66 14.30 -15.67 -6.19
CA ALA A 66 15.23 -16.49 -5.44
C ALA A 66 16.67 -16.02 -5.68
N GLY A 67 17.51 -16.12 -4.65
CA GLY A 67 18.94 -15.81 -4.69
C GLY A 67 19.69 -16.56 -3.59
N ASP A 68 20.94 -16.18 -3.32
CA ASP A 68 21.70 -16.70 -2.18
C ASP A 68 21.29 -16.04 -0.85
N LEU A 69 22.05 -16.31 0.23
CA LEU A 69 21.81 -15.73 1.55
C LEU A 69 22.36 -14.30 1.71
N GLY A 70 23.03 -13.78 0.68
CA GLY A 70 23.56 -12.41 0.67
C GLY A 70 22.45 -11.38 0.46
N LEU A 71 22.84 -10.10 0.55
CA LEU A 71 21.94 -8.96 0.34
C LEU A 71 22.09 -8.35 -1.05
N ASP A 72 23.01 -8.86 -1.87
CA ASP A 72 23.25 -8.33 -3.21
C ASP A 72 22.10 -8.73 -4.15
N PRO A 73 21.31 -7.77 -4.68
CA PRO A 73 20.22 -8.08 -5.60
C PRO A 73 20.67 -8.71 -6.91
N ASN A 74 21.96 -8.60 -7.28
CA ASN A 74 22.51 -9.25 -8.48
C ASN A 74 22.59 -10.77 -8.35
N ASN A 75 22.56 -11.30 -7.13
CA ASN A 75 22.54 -12.73 -6.87
C ASN A 75 21.13 -13.32 -6.94
N CYS A 76 20.12 -12.48 -7.18
CA CYS A 76 18.76 -12.93 -7.42
C CYS A 76 18.51 -13.18 -8.90
N GLY A 77 17.77 -14.25 -9.21
CA GLY A 77 17.33 -14.55 -10.56
C GLY A 77 16.16 -13.66 -11.02
N ARG A 78 15.17 -14.27 -11.67
CA ARG A 78 13.98 -13.57 -12.14
C ARG A 78 13.07 -13.17 -10.96
N ALA A 79 12.58 -11.92 -10.96
CA ALA A 79 11.57 -11.47 -10.03
C ALA A 79 10.27 -12.29 -10.14
N ASN A 80 9.66 -12.59 -8.99
CA ASN A 80 8.39 -13.32 -8.94
C ASN A 80 7.22 -12.36 -8.80
N THR A 81 6.17 -12.58 -9.58
CA THR A 81 4.91 -11.82 -9.51
C THR A 81 3.78 -12.75 -9.10
N VAL A 82 3.01 -12.35 -8.09
CA VAL A 82 1.83 -13.07 -7.59
C VAL A 82 0.64 -12.14 -7.63
N ILE A 83 -0.48 -12.61 -8.19
CA ILE A 83 -1.75 -11.89 -8.23
C ILE A 83 -2.74 -12.71 -7.41
N ILE A 84 -3.16 -12.16 -6.28
CA ILE A 84 -4.16 -12.75 -5.40
C ILE A 84 -5.45 -11.96 -5.57
N VAL A 85 -6.58 -12.64 -5.73
CA VAL A 85 -7.90 -12.02 -5.83
C VAL A 85 -8.79 -12.62 -4.75
N GLU A 86 -9.37 -11.77 -3.92
CA GLU A 86 -10.28 -12.15 -2.84
C GLU A 86 -11.57 -11.33 -2.93
N PRO A 87 -12.70 -11.81 -2.37
CA PRO A 87 -13.92 -11.01 -2.24
C PRO A 87 -13.64 -9.67 -1.54
N LEU A 88 -14.27 -8.60 -2.02
CA LEU A 88 -14.04 -7.27 -1.44
C LEU A 88 -14.61 -7.18 -0.02
N ALA A 89 -13.73 -7.05 0.97
CA ALA A 89 -14.11 -6.68 2.32
C ALA A 89 -14.27 -5.15 2.43
N ILE A 90 -15.46 -4.71 2.85
CA ILE A 90 -15.75 -3.30 3.17
C ILE A 90 -15.99 -3.16 4.67
N PHE A 91 -15.69 -1.99 5.23
CA PHE A 91 -16.04 -1.72 6.62
C PHE A 91 -17.57 -1.82 6.80
N PRO A 92 -18.04 -2.25 7.97
CA PRO A 92 -19.47 -2.20 8.29
C PRO A 92 -20.04 -0.81 8.05
N LYS A 93 -21.23 -0.74 7.45
CA LYS A 93 -21.88 0.53 7.08
C LYS A 93 -21.93 1.54 8.22
N HIS A 94 -22.26 1.08 9.43
CA HIS A 94 -22.38 1.95 10.61
C HIS A 94 -21.08 2.72 10.93
N LEU A 95 -19.89 2.16 10.67
CA LEU A 95 -18.62 2.85 10.93
C LEU A 95 -18.41 4.05 10.00
N TYR A 96 -19.05 4.08 8.83
CA TYR A 96 -19.03 5.26 7.96
C TYR A 96 -19.95 6.38 8.45
N GLU A 97 -20.92 6.05 9.30
CA GLU A 97 -21.91 6.99 9.85
C GLU A 97 -21.44 7.53 11.21
N THR A 98 -20.90 6.66 12.07
CA THR A 98 -20.46 7.02 13.42
C THR A 98 -18.99 7.41 13.51
N GLY A 99 -18.19 7.05 12.50
CA GLY A 99 -16.74 7.16 12.55
C GLY A 99 -16.10 6.07 13.41
N ILE A 100 -14.78 6.18 13.56
CA ILE A 100 -13.93 5.31 14.39
C ILE A 100 -13.07 6.17 15.31
N ASP A 101 -12.79 5.64 16.50
CA ASP A 101 -11.80 6.24 17.40
C ASP A 101 -10.39 5.90 16.94
N ILE A 102 -9.50 6.89 17.02
CA ILE A 102 -8.07 6.75 16.69
C ILE A 102 -7.23 7.43 17.76
N VAL A 103 -6.00 6.95 17.93
CA VAL A 103 -5.00 7.57 18.81
C VAL A 103 -3.77 7.97 18.02
N THR A 104 -2.98 8.91 18.56
CA THR A 104 -1.59 9.08 18.12
C THR A 104 -0.70 8.06 18.84
N VAL A 105 0.35 7.61 18.19
CA VAL A 105 1.26 6.59 18.75
C VAL A 105 2.72 7.08 18.76
N PRO A 106 3.58 6.50 19.61
CA PRO A 106 4.98 6.92 19.68
C PRO A 106 5.78 6.53 18.44
N THR A 107 5.47 5.41 17.77
CA THR A 107 6.17 5.02 16.55
C THR A 107 6.00 6.08 15.45
N ARG A 108 7.13 6.60 14.95
CA ARG A 108 7.16 7.58 13.87
C ARG A 108 7.11 6.91 12.51
N ARG A 109 6.59 7.64 11.52
CA ARG A 109 6.65 7.20 10.13
C ARG A 109 8.10 7.17 9.65
N ASN A 110 8.45 6.17 8.83
CA ASN A 110 9.78 6.07 8.23
C ASN A 110 10.20 7.37 7.56
N ARG A 111 11.42 7.81 7.87
CA ARG A 111 12.03 8.95 7.21
C ARG A 111 12.33 8.63 5.73
N PRO A 112 12.14 9.58 4.81
CA PRO A 112 12.33 9.35 3.37
C PRO A 112 13.74 8.93 2.97
N ASP A 113 14.75 9.40 3.69
CA ASP A 113 16.18 9.13 3.48
C ASP A 113 16.65 7.78 4.04
N VAL A 114 15.85 7.15 4.91
CA VAL A 114 16.15 5.82 5.48
C VAL A 114 15.42 4.73 4.71
N LEU A 115 14.09 4.82 4.65
CA LEU A 115 13.25 3.89 3.90
C LEU A 115 12.02 4.63 3.40
N SER A 116 12.10 5.10 2.16
CA SER A 116 11.11 6.02 1.59
C SER A 116 9.69 5.46 1.67
N PRO A 117 8.76 6.16 2.36
CA PRO A 117 7.37 5.72 2.48
C PRO A 117 6.60 5.81 1.14
N LYS A 118 7.17 6.45 0.12
CA LYS A 118 6.63 6.49 -1.25
C LYS A 118 6.73 5.12 -1.94
N VAL A 119 7.63 4.26 -1.48
CA VAL A 119 7.91 2.96 -2.07
C VAL A 119 7.01 1.94 -1.36
N LYS A 120 5.96 1.46 -2.05
CA LYS A 120 5.01 0.49 -1.48
C LYS A 120 5.60 -0.92 -1.43
N SER A 121 6.59 -1.09 -0.54
CA SER A 121 7.41 -2.30 -0.45
C SER A 121 6.80 -3.36 0.47
N LEU A 122 7.44 -4.52 0.58
CA LEU A 122 7.07 -5.54 1.56
C LEU A 122 7.61 -5.24 2.97
N ASN A 123 8.39 -4.17 3.14
CA ASN A 123 8.87 -3.71 4.44
C ASN A 123 7.77 -2.94 5.19
N TYR A 124 6.82 -3.68 5.78
CA TYR A 124 5.67 -3.13 6.52
C TYR A 124 5.83 -3.20 8.04
N LEU A 125 7.03 -3.53 8.54
CA LEU A 125 7.27 -3.64 9.99
C LEU A 125 6.91 -2.35 10.74
N ASN A 126 7.22 -1.16 10.19
CA ASN A 126 6.80 0.13 10.77
C ASN A 126 5.27 0.20 10.97
N ASN A 127 4.49 -0.16 9.96
CA ASN A 127 3.03 -0.18 10.03
C ASN A 127 2.52 -1.27 10.99
N ILE A 128 3.20 -2.41 11.10
CA ILE A 128 2.86 -3.48 12.06
C ILE A 128 3.07 -3.00 13.50
N LEU A 129 4.16 -2.30 13.80
CA LEU A 129 4.41 -1.76 15.15
C LEU A 129 3.33 -0.74 15.55
N VAL A 130 2.96 0.16 14.65
CA VAL A 130 1.87 1.12 14.87
C VAL A 130 0.54 0.40 15.11
N ARG A 131 0.29 -0.73 14.42
CA ARG A 131 -0.93 -1.54 14.61
C ARG A 131 -0.95 -2.18 16.01
N ILE A 132 0.20 -2.67 16.48
CA ILE A 132 0.35 -3.22 17.84
C ILE A 132 0.06 -2.12 18.87
N GLU A 133 0.64 -0.93 18.71
CA GLU A 133 0.42 0.22 19.61
C GLU A 133 -1.04 0.67 19.62
N ALA A 134 -1.69 0.72 18.46
CA ALA A 134 -3.13 1.03 18.34
C ALA A 134 -3.99 0.02 19.12
N HIS A 135 -3.73 -1.27 18.95
CA HIS A 135 -4.45 -2.33 19.66
C HIS A 135 -4.23 -2.27 21.17
N MET A 136 -3.01 -1.98 21.62
CA MET A 136 -2.72 -1.79 23.06
C MET A 136 -3.49 -0.61 23.64
N ALA A 137 -3.78 0.42 22.83
CA ALA A 137 -4.61 1.56 23.21
C ALA A 137 -6.12 1.32 23.01
N GLY A 138 -6.54 0.11 22.60
CA GLY A 138 -7.94 -0.26 22.44
C GLY A 138 -8.61 0.28 21.16
N VAL A 139 -7.85 0.76 20.17
CA VAL A 139 -8.39 1.28 18.91
C VAL A 139 -7.91 0.48 17.70
N SER A 140 -8.66 0.55 16.60
CA SER A 140 -8.37 -0.19 15.37
C SER A 140 -7.43 0.56 14.42
N GLU A 141 -7.28 1.87 14.57
CA GLU A 141 -6.47 2.70 13.69
C GLU A 141 -5.68 3.74 14.52
N ALA A 142 -4.55 4.19 13.97
CA ALA A 142 -3.69 5.17 14.65
C ALA A 142 -3.15 6.21 13.68
N LEU A 143 -3.10 7.46 14.16
CA LEU A 143 -2.53 8.60 13.47
C LEU A 143 -1.02 8.66 13.71
N MET A 144 -0.24 8.46 12.65
CA MET A 144 1.21 8.53 12.73
C MET A 144 1.70 9.96 12.51
N LEU A 145 2.73 10.33 13.26
CA LEU A 145 3.49 11.56 13.04
C LEU A 145 4.82 11.25 12.34
N ASN A 146 5.36 12.22 11.62
CA ASN A 146 6.73 12.16 11.13
C ASN A 146 7.74 12.47 12.24
N ASP A 147 9.03 12.38 11.92
CA ASP A 147 10.15 12.66 12.82
C ASP A 147 10.16 14.10 13.37
N GLN A 148 9.51 15.03 12.68
CA GLN A 148 9.35 16.42 13.09
C GLN A 148 8.07 16.68 13.91
N GLY A 149 7.26 15.66 14.18
CA GLY A 149 6.01 15.79 14.95
C GLY A 149 4.80 16.28 14.15
N TYR A 150 4.90 16.42 12.83
CA TYR A 150 3.75 16.72 11.96
C TYR A 150 2.97 15.46 11.62
N VAL A 151 1.67 15.62 11.36
CA VAL A 151 0.82 14.53 10.87
C VAL A 151 1.38 13.97 9.56
N ALA A 152 1.55 12.64 9.50
CA ALA A 152 2.00 11.94 8.30
C ALA A 152 0.83 11.23 7.61
N GLU A 153 0.32 10.14 8.19
CA GLU A 153 -0.78 9.33 7.64
C GLU A 153 -1.38 8.42 8.73
N VAL A 154 -2.40 7.65 8.38
CA VAL A 154 -2.95 6.57 9.21
C VAL A 154 -2.36 5.24 8.70
N LEU A 155 -2.43 4.17 9.49
CA LEU A 155 -1.75 2.88 9.24
C LEU A 155 -1.72 2.42 7.78
N LEU A 156 -2.85 2.47 7.08
CA LEU A 156 -2.96 1.98 5.70
C LEU A 156 -3.59 3.01 4.74
N THR A 157 -3.86 4.23 5.21
CA THR A 157 -4.62 5.23 4.47
C THR A 157 -4.10 6.65 4.72
N THR A 158 -4.31 7.53 3.74
CA THR A 158 -4.04 8.96 3.89
C THR A 158 -5.13 9.62 4.74
N CYS A 159 -4.75 10.57 5.60
CA CYS A 159 -5.67 11.37 6.39
C CYS A 159 -6.09 12.67 5.68
N LEU A 160 -7.36 13.03 5.85
CA LEU A 160 -7.97 14.27 5.37
C LEU A 160 -8.60 14.99 6.56
N PHE A 161 -8.46 16.32 6.61
CA PHE A 161 -9.00 17.16 7.68
C PHE A 161 -9.90 18.24 7.10
N ILE A 162 -11.05 18.48 7.72
CA ILE A 162 -11.96 19.57 7.34
C ILE A 162 -11.94 20.61 8.46
N LYS A 163 -11.63 21.86 8.11
CA LYS A 163 -11.70 23.00 9.04
C LYS A 163 -12.23 24.21 8.31
N ARG A 164 -13.30 24.83 8.83
CA ARG A 164 -13.94 26.02 8.23
C ARG A 164 -14.23 25.85 6.73
N GLN A 165 -14.86 24.73 6.37
CA GLN A 165 -15.21 24.35 4.98
C GLN A 165 -14.00 24.17 4.02
N ALA A 166 -12.76 24.20 4.52
CA ALA A 166 -11.57 23.88 3.74
C ALA A 166 -11.07 22.45 4.05
N LEU A 167 -10.61 21.77 3.01
CA LEU A 167 -10.03 20.42 3.07
C LEU A 167 -8.50 20.51 3.12
N TYR A 168 -7.90 19.78 4.06
CA TYR A 168 -6.45 19.71 4.26
C TYR A 168 -6.00 18.25 4.23
N THR A 169 -4.77 18.01 3.78
CA THR A 169 -4.10 16.72 3.89
C THR A 169 -2.63 16.94 4.17
N ALA A 170 -1.98 15.95 4.79
CA ALA A 170 -0.55 16.00 5.02
C ALA A 170 0.20 16.07 3.68
N ARG A 171 1.24 16.90 3.62
CA ARG A 171 2.06 17.01 2.41
C ARG A 171 2.86 15.72 2.21
N LEU A 172 2.85 15.18 0.99
CA LEU A 172 3.82 14.15 0.61
C LEU A 172 5.24 14.73 0.70
N TYR A 173 6.18 13.93 1.21
CA TYR A 173 7.61 14.27 1.20
C TYR A 173 8.02 14.70 -0.23
N ARG A 174 8.79 15.79 -0.40
CA ARG A 174 9.19 16.28 -1.74
C ARG A 174 10.06 15.24 -2.45
N ARG A 175 10.00 15.16 -3.79
CA ARG A 175 11.08 14.54 -4.58
C ARG A 175 12.15 15.64 -4.65
N THR A 176 13.27 15.45 -3.95
CA THR A 176 14.51 16.17 -4.25
C THR A 176 15.14 15.51 -5.45
#